data_AF-A0A355FWK2-F1
#
_entry.id   AF-A0A355FWK2-F1
#
_cell.length_a   1.000
_cell.length_b   1.000
_cell.length_c   1.000
_cell.angle_alpha   90.00
_cell.angle_beta   90.00
_cell.angle_gamma   90.00
#
_symmetry.space_group_name_H-M   'P 1'
#
loop_
_entity.id
_entity.type
_entity.pdbx_description
1 polymer ?
#
loop_
_entity_poly.entity_id
_entity_poly.type
_entity_poly.pdbx_seq_one_letter_code
_entity_poly.pdbx_strand_id
1 'polypeptide(L)'
;MFTRAFPDISKSDINIAGGKGASLGEMTRAGIPVPPGFVVLTGAFEKFLEETNMEVEIHVALNNVSVETIETVSGASEKIQTMMLSRKMPREVADEIKRAFDKLGVVIAAVRSSATAEDGEEGLEEVSSEKRESRKLSDEQIVELAKLVARIETHYGFPVDVEWALENGVFYITQSRPITTLSSCQ
;
A
#
# COMPACT_ATOMS: atom_id res chain seq x y z
N MET A 1 -16.50 4.72 10.18
CA MET A 1 -16.07 3.63 9.27
C MET A 1 -14.62 3.87 8.96
N PHE A 2 -13.78 2.92 9.32
CA PHE A 2 -12.32 2.99 9.29
C PHE A 2 -11.72 2.02 8.26
N THR A 3 -12.53 1.14 7.69
CA THR A 3 -12.09 0.14 6.70
C THR A 3 -13.02 0.10 5.50
N ARG A 4 -12.47 -0.25 4.33
CA ARG A 4 -13.28 -0.50 3.12
C ARG A 4 -12.66 -1.62 2.27
N ALA A 5 -13.46 -2.57 1.82
CA ALA A 5 -12.99 -3.67 0.97
C ALA A 5 -12.66 -3.18 -0.45
N PHE A 6 -11.74 -3.85 -1.15
CA PHE A 6 -11.35 -3.44 -2.51
C PHE A 6 -12.52 -3.27 -3.49
N PRO A 7 -13.54 -4.15 -3.53
CA PRO A 7 -14.68 -3.98 -4.44
C PRO A 7 -15.47 -2.67 -4.23
N ASP A 8 -15.38 -2.09 -3.03
CA ASP A 8 -16.08 -0.86 -2.64
C ASP A 8 -15.21 0.40 -2.77
N ILE A 9 -13.97 0.26 -3.27
CA ILE A 9 -13.01 1.36 -3.46
C ILE A 9 -12.85 1.63 -4.95
N SER A 10 -12.80 2.91 -5.31
CA SER A 10 -12.58 3.38 -6.67
C SER A 10 -11.43 4.39 -6.74
N LYS A 11 -11.04 4.77 -7.97
CA LYS A 11 -10.04 5.83 -8.19
C LYS A 11 -10.41 7.18 -7.54
N SER A 12 -11.70 7.48 -7.29
CA SER A 12 -12.08 8.73 -6.62
C SER A 12 -11.79 8.74 -5.12
N ASP A 13 -11.49 7.57 -4.52
CA ASP A 13 -11.25 7.42 -3.09
C ASP A 13 -9.76 7.62 -2.71
N ILE A 14 -8.90 8.12 -3.62
CA ILE A 14 -7.46 8.36 -3.36
C ILE A 14 -7.21 9.14 -2.07
N ASN A 15 -8.04 10.16 -1.78
CA ASN A 15 -7.87 11.00 -0.60
C ASN A 15 -8.04 10.25 0.73
N ILE A 16 -8.78 9.14 0.73
CA ILE A 16 -9.09 8.37 1.94
C ILE A 16 -8.44 6.99 1.98
N ALA A 17 -8.05 6.44 0.82
CA ALA A 17 -7.45 5.12 0.67
C ALA A 17 -5.97 5.16 0.23
N GLY A 18 -5.45 6.34 -0.12
CA GLY A 18 -4.13 6.52 -0.74
C GLY A 18 -4.07 5.99 -2.17
N GLY A 19 -2.95 6.25 -2.84
CA GLY A 19 -2.77 5.88 -4.26
C GLY A 19 -2.84 4.37 -4.51
N LYS A 20 -2.15 3.58 -3.68
CA LYS A 20 -2.09 2.11 -3.82
C LYS A 20 -3.43 1.45 -3.54
N GLY A 21 -4.07 1.82 -2.43
CA GLY A 21 -5.38 1.31 -2.04
C GLY A 21 -6.46 1.60 -3.09
N ALA A 22 -6.48 2.83 -3.63
CA ALA A 22 -7.39 3.20 -4.70
C ALA A 22 -7.12 2.43 -6.01
N SER A 23 -5.85 2.25 -6.39
CA SER A 23 -5.43 1.47 -7.56
C SER A 23 -5.87 0.00 -7.47
N LEU A 24 -5.66 -0.64 -6.31
CA LEU A 24 -6.10 -2.03 -6.08
C LEU A 24 -7.63 -2.18 -6.11
N GLY A 25 -8.37 -1.22 -5.52
CA GLY A 25 -9.83 -1.20 -5.59
C GLY A 25 -10.34 -1.06 -7.03
N GLU A 26 -9.77 -0.13 -7.79
CA GLU A 26 -10.12 0.10 -9.19
C GLU A 26 -9.87 -1.14 -10.06
N MET A 27 -8.72 -1.79 -9.89
CA MET A 27 -8.40 -3.04 -10.61
C MET A 27 -9.35 -4.18 -10.23
N THR A 28 -9.68 -4.31 -8.95
CA THR A 28 -10.64 -5.31 -8.47
C THR A 28 -12.00 -5.12 -9.15
N ARG A 29 -12.49 -3.87 -9.25
CA ARG A 29 -13.73 -3.53 -9.94
C ARG A 29 -13.68 -3.79 -11.45
N ALA A 30 -12.50 -3.63 -12.06
CA ALA A 30 -12.26 -3.94 -13.47
C ALA A 30 -12.12 -5.45 -13.75
N GLY A 31 -12.28 -6.31 -12.73
CA GLY A 31 -12.14 -7.76 -12.83
C GLY A 31 -10.71 -8.22 -13.09
N ILE A 32 -9.72 -7.39 -12.76
CA ILE A 32 -8.30 -7.79 -12.75
C ILE A 32 -8.10 -8.64 -11.48
N PRO A 33 -7.42 -9.80 -11.55
CA PRO A 33 -7.17 -10.61 -10.38
C PRO A 33 -6.30 -9.86 -9.37
N VAL A 34 -6.90 -9.45 -8.26
CA VAL A 34 -6.23 -8.82 -7.11
C VAL A 34 -6.51 -9.70 -5.89
N PRO A 35 -5.52 -9.95 -5.01
CA PRO A 35 -5.77 -10.71 -3.78
C PRO A 35 -6.87 -10.05 -2.94
N PRO A 36 -7.74 -10.84 -2.28
CA PRO A 36 -8.78 -10.27 -1.43
C PRO A 36 -8.15 -9.42 -0.31
N GLY A 37 -8.74 -8.26 -0.07
CA GLY A 37 -8.21 -7.33 0.92
C GLY A 37 -9.12 -6.12 1.14
N PHE A 38 -8.69 -5.28 2.07
CA PHE A 38 -9.34 -4.03 2.42
C PHE A 38 -8.29 -2.97 2.75
N VAL A 39 -8.71 -1.71 2.71
CA VAL A 39 -7.88 -0.57 3.07
C VAL A 39 -8.33 -0.05 4.44
N VAL A 40 -7.37 0.23 5.31
CA VAL A 40 -7.57 1.05 6.50
C VAL A 40 -7.53 2.51 6.07
N LEU A 41 -8.66 3.22 6.21
CA LEU A 41 -8.86 4.56 5.69
C LEU A 41 -8.13 5.61 6.54
N THR A 42 -7.85 6.78 5.96
CA THR A 42 -7.21 7.92 6.67
C THR A 42 -7.95 8.33 7.95
N GLY A 43 -9.28 8.22 7.96
CA GLY A 43 -10.09 8.50 9.15
C GLY A 43 -9.73 7.63 10.37
N ALA A 44 -9.12 6.45 10.17
CA ALA A 44 -8.60 5.62 11.27
C ALA A 44 -7.38 6.26 11.94
N PHE A 45 -6.50 6.85 11.12
CA PHE A 45 -5.32 7.56 11.60
C PHE A 45 -5.69 8.88 12.27
N GLU A 46 -6.61 9.64 11.68
CA GLU A 46 -7.16 10.87 12.27
C GLU A 46 -7.77 10.58 13.66
N LYS A 47 -8.60 9.53 13.75
CA LYS A 47 -9.20 9.09 15.02
C LYS A 47 -8.16 8.69 16.07
N PHE A 48 -7.10 8.01 15.63
CA PHE A 48 -5.98 7.66 16.51
C PHE A 48 -5.28 8.90 17.05
N LEU A 49 -4.98 9.89 16.21
CA LEU A 49 -4.33 11.13 16.63
C LEU A 49 -5.19 11.93 17.61
N GLU A 50 -6.50 12.01 17.36
CA GLU A 50 -7.47 12.73 18.20
C GLU A 50 -7.58 12.09 19.59
N GLU A 51 -7.84 10.77 19.69
CA GLU A 51 -8.02 10.11 20.99
C GLU A 51 -6.75 10.01 21.84
N THR A 52 -5.58 10.09 21.19
CA THR A 52 -4.28 9.96 21.87
C THR A 52 -3.65 11.32 22.20
N ASN A 53 -4.32 12.44 21.86
CA ASN A 53 -3.81 13.81 21.93
C ASN A 53 -2.46 14.01 21.23
N MET A 54 -2.10 13.12 20.29
CA MET A 54 -0.77 13.12 19.68
C MET A 54 -0.56 14.29 18.73
N GLU A 55 -1.61 14.88 18.19
CA GLU A 55 -1.51 16.03 17.28
C GLU A 55 -0.71 17.17 17.91
N VAL A 56 -1.03 17.53 19.16
CA VAL A 56 -0.31 18.58 19.92
C VAL A 56 1.15 18.17 20.17
N GLU A 57 1.39 16.91 20.55
CA GLU A 57 2.73 16.41 20.85
C GLU A 57 3.63 16.38 19.60
N ILE A 58 3.06 16.02 18.44
CA ILE A 58 3.74 16.05 17.14
C ILE A 58 4.07 17.49 16.76
N HIS A 59 3.14 18.43 16.89
CA HIS A 59 3.42 19.85 16.62
C HIS A 59 4.56 20.39 17.48
N VAL A 60 4.60 20.06 18.77
CA VAL A 60 5.70 20.46 19.67
C VAL A 60 7.02 19.82 19.28
N ALA A 61 7.01 18.55 18.87
CA ALA A 61 8.21 17.87 18.39
C ALA A 61 8.76 18.53 17.12
N LEU A 62 7.87 18.88 16.18
CA LEU A 62 8.23 19.50 14.89
C LEU A 62 8.66 20.96 15.01
N ASN A 63 8.13 21.73 15.97
CA ASN A 63 8.53 23.14 16.17
C ASN A 63 10.03 23.32 16.48
N ASN A 64 10.71 22.27 16.95
CA ASN A 64 12.14 22.31 17.26
C ASN A 64 13.01 21.69 16.14
N VAL A 65 12.41 21.32 15.01
CA VAL A 65 13.12 20.72 13.88
C VAL A 65 13.60 21.82 12.95
N SER A 66 14.90 21.79 12.64
CA SER A 66 15.47 22.56 11.54
C SER A 66 15.73 21.62 10.37
N VAL A 67 15.16 21.92 9.20
CA VAL A 67 15.32 21.12 7.98
C VAL A 67 16.79 21.08 7.51
N GLU A 68 17.60 22.03 7.96
CA GLU A 68 19.03 22.12 7.65
C GLU A 68 19.90 21.26 8.58
N THR A 69 19.32 20.67 9.63
CA THR A 69 20.07 19.90 10.65
C THR A 69 19.50 18.50 10.79
N ILE A 70 20.16 17.53 10.15
CA ILE A 70 19.77 16.11 10.11
C ILE A 70 19.51 15.55 11.52
N GLU A 71 20.34 15.92 12.49
CA GLU A 71 20.21 15.47 13.89
C GLU A 71 18.87 15.87 14.52
N THR A 72 18.35 17.05 14.19
CA THR A 72 17.05 17.52 14.71
C THR A 72 15.88 16.78 14.07
N VAL A 73 16.00 16.43 12.79
CA VAL A 73 15.01 15.61 12.08
C VAL A 73 14.97 14.20 12.63
N SER A 74 16.13 13.56 12.79
CA SER A 74 16.24 12.21 13.35
C SER A 74 15.70 12.14 14.78
N GLY A 75 16.10 13.09 15.64
CA GLY A 75 15.61 13.14 17.02
C GLY A 75 14.10 13.35 17.14
N ALA A 76 13.52 14.19 16.29
CA ALA A 76 12.06 14.36 16.25
C ALA A 76 11.34 13.12 15.72
N SER A 77 11.88 12.47 14.68
CA SER A 77 11.34 11.23 14.12
C SER A 77 11.32 10.10 15.16
N GLU A 78 12.45 9.84 15.84
CA GLU A 78 12.55 8.83 16.90
C GLU A 78 11.55 9.09 18.03
N LYS A 79 11.40 10.36 18.43
CA LYS A 79 10.44 10.76 19.46
C LYS A 79 9.01 10.48 19.01
N ILE A 80 8.63 10.88 17.79
CA ILE A 80 7.29 10.65 17.25
C ILE A 80 6.98 9.16 17.12
N GLN A 81 7.92 8.37 16.60
CA GLN A 81 7.76 6.90 16.50
C GLN A 81 7.57 6.26 17.87
N THR A 82 8.39 6.64 18.86
CA THR A 82 8.27 6.14 20.23
C THR A 82 6.90 6.48 20.83
N MET A 83 6.43 7.71 20.62
CA MET A 83 5.10 8.12 21.04
C MET A 83 4.02 7.25 20.38
N MET A 84 4.07 7.08 19.05
CA MET A 84 3.08 6.28 18.31
C MET A 84 3.02 4.83 18.82
N LEU A 85 4.18 4.20 19.00
CA LEU A 85 4.27 2.80 19.47
C LEU A 85 3.80 2.62 20.93
N SER A 86 3.87 3.68 21.75
CA SER A 86 3.46 3.64 23.15
C SER A 86 1.95 3.81 23.37
N ARG A 87 1.25 4.42 22.40
CA ARG A 87 -0.18 4.74 22.54
C ARG A 87 -1.05 3.53 22.24
N LYS A 88 -2.21 3.47 22.91
CA LYS A 88 -3.20 2.42 22.69
C LYS A 88 -4.06 2.76 21.49
N MET A 89 -4.27 1.78 20.61
CA MET A 89 -5.21 1.90 19.50
C MET A 89 -6.65 2.10 20.02
N PRO A 90 -7.40 3.08 19.50
CA PRO A 90 -8.84 3.21 19.74
C PRO A 90 -9.57 1.89 19.53
N ARG A 91 -10.41 1.50 20.50
CA ARG A 91 -11.12 0.20 20.46
C ARG A 91 -11.98 0.07 19.21
N GLU A 92 -12.67 1.14 18.83
CA GLU A 92 -13.55 1.16 17.66
C GLU A 92 -12.80 0.86 16.36
N VAL A 93 -11.62 1.48 16.18
CA VAL A 93 -10.73 1.25 15.02
C VAL A 93 -10.23 -0.19 15.03
N ALA A 94 -9.70 -0.65 16.16
CA ALA A 94 -9.15 -2.00 16.29
C ALA A 94 -10.21 -3.08 16.01
N ASP A 95 -11.43 -2.90 16.54
CA ASP A 95 -12.52 -3.86 16.37
C ASP A 95 -13.04 -3.86 14.93
N GLU A 96 -13.05 -2.72 14.24
CA GLU A 96 -13.41 -2.66 12.82
C GLU A 96 -12.37 -3.36 11.93
N ILE A 97 -11.08 -3.13 12.17
CA ILE A 97 -9.99 -3.81 11.46
C ILE A 97 -10.05 -5.33 11.66
N LYS A 98 -10.28 -5.80 12.90
CA LYS A 98 -10.44 -7.23 13.18
C LYS A 98 -11.62 -7.82 12.43
N ARG A 99 -12.80 -7.17 12.46
CA ARG A 99 -13.97 -7.63 11.71
C ARG A 99 -13.71 -7.66 10.21
N ALA A 100 -13.00 -6.68 9.66
CA ALA A 100 -12.65 -6.66 8.24
C ALA A 100 -11.67 -7.80 7.89
N PHE A 101 -10.68 -8.05 8.74
CA PHE A 101 -9.73 -9.16 8.60
C PHE A 101 -10.41 -10.53 8.70
N ASP A 102 -11.27 -10.74 9.69
CA ASP A 102 -12.00 -12.00 9.88
C ASP A 102 -12.87 -12.35 8.64
N LYS A 103 -13.43 -11.33 7.98
CA LYS A 103 -14.21 -11.50 6.73
C LYS A 103 -13.37 -11.97 5.54
N LEU A 104 -12.06 -11.76 5.55
CA LEU A 104 -11.18 -12.27 4.49
C LEU A 104 -11.04 -13.79 4.56
N GLY A 105 -11.26 -14.40 5.73
CA GLY A 105 -11.14 -15.85 5.91
C GLY A 105 -9.72 -16.38 5.76
N VAL A 106 -8.70 -15.52 5.92
CA VAL A 106 -7.28 -15.86 5.81
C VAL A 106 -6.60 -15.86 7.17
N VAL A 107 -5.48 -16.58 7.26
CA VAL A 107 -4.67 -16.65 8.50
C VAL A 107 -3.56 -15.59 8.51
N ILE A 108 -3.06 -15.22 7.33
CA ILE A 108 -1.94 -14.29 7.15
C ILE A 108 -2.35 -13.23 6.13
N ALA A 109 -1.95 -11.98 6.37
CA ALA A 109 -2.06 -10.89 5.40
C ALA A 109 -0.77 -10.08 5.33
N ALA A 110 -0.55 -9.46 4.17
CA ALA A 110 0.46 -8.43 4.00
C ALA A 110 -0.12 -7.07 4.43
N VAL A 111 0.61 -6.35 5.30
CA VAL A 111 0.27 -4.97 5.67
C VAL A 111 1.18 -4.04 4.87
N ARG A 112 0.61 -3.22 3.99
CA ARG A 112 1.36 -2.30 3.12
C ARG A 112 0.83 -0.88 3.31
N SER A 113 1.74 0.08 3.46
CA SER A 113 1.39 1.49 3.56
C SER A 113 0.88 2.01 2.20
N SER A 114 -0.25 2.72 2.23
CA SER A 114 -0.82 3.42 1.08
C SER A 114 -0.92 4.90 1.43
N ALA A 115 0.15 5.64 1.19
CA ALA A 115 0.20 7.06 1.47
C ALA A 115 -0.58 7.87 0.40
N THR A 116 -1.02 9.07 0.77
CA THR A 116 -1.64 10.05 -0.14
C THR A 116 -0.61 10.87 -0.93
N ALA A 117 0.66 10.83 -0.50
CA ALA A 117 1.86 11.27 -1.23
C ALA A 117 2.95 10.22 -1.04
N GLU A 118 3.64 9.81 -2.12
CA GLU A 118 4.49 8.61 -2.11
C GLU A 118 5.90 8.85 -1.56
N ASP A 119 6.33 7.99 -0.64
CA ASP A 119 7.67 7.40 -0.58
C ASP A 119 7.67 6.16 0.34
N GLY A 120 8.50 5.18 0.02
CA GLY A 120 8.74 4.00 0.87
C GLY A 120 9.91 3.18 0.35
N GLU A 121 10.86 2.86 1.24
CA GLU A 121 12.03 2.02 0.94
C GLU A 121 11.66 0.54 0.77
N GLU A 122 12.32 -0.12 -0.18
CA GLU A 122 12.21 -1.55 -0.42
C GLU A 122 13.22 -2.33 0.43
N GLY A 123 12.76 -3.37 1.13
CA GLY A 123 13.67 -4.35 1.76
C GLY A 123 14.20 -5.32 0.72
N LEU A 124 15.52 -5.36 0.54
CA LEU A 124 16.19 -6.31 -0.37
C LEU A 124 16.62 -7.56 0.41
N GLU A 125 16.08 -8.72 0.04
CA GLU A 125 16.63 -10.03 0.45
C GLU A 125 17.43 -10.66 -0.70
N GLU A 126 18.65 -11.11 -0.41
CA GLU A 126 19.47 -11.79 -1.41
C GLU A 126 18.96 -13.21 -1.70
N VAL A 127 18.50 -13.43 -2.92
CA VAL A 127 18.17 -14.76 -3.44
C VAL A 127 19.47 -15.54 -3.70
N SER A 128 19.52 -16.85 -3.40
CA SER A 128 20.69 -17.70 -3.69
C SER A 128 21.04 -17.74 -5.18
N SER A 129 22.32 -17.91 -5.53
CA SER A 129 22.81 -17.93 -6.92
C SER A 129 22.08 -18.95 -7.80
N GLU A 130 21.87 -20.17 -7.29
CA GLU A 130 21.14 -21.25 -8.01
C GLU A 130 19.69 -20.87 -8.33
N LYS A 131 19.03 -20.14 -7.43
CA LYS A 131 17.67 -19.65 -7.65
C LYS A 131 17.66 -18.44 -8.58
N ARG A 132 18.75 -17.69 -8.76
CA ARG A 132 18.81 -16.57 -9.72
C ARG A 132 18.84 -17.06 -11.16
N GLU A 133 19.49 -18.20 -11.42
CA GLU A 133 19.69 -18.73 -12.78
C GLU A 133 18.53 -19.61 -13.28
N SER A 134 17.67 -20.09 -12.39
CA SER A 134 16.50 -20.89 -12.77
C SER A 134 15.44 -20.02 -13.47
N ARG A 135 14.96 -20.48 -14.62
CA ARG A 135 13.78 -19.92 -15.29
C ARG A 135 12.55 -20.01 -14.36
N LYS A 136 11.89 -18.86 -14.10
CA LYS A 136 10.80 -18.74 -13.11
C LYS A 136 9.40 -18.97 -13.68
N LEU A 137 9.21 -18.68 -14.96
CA LEU A 137 7.93 -18.78 -15.66
C LEU A 137 8.08 -19.58 -16.96
N SER A 138 7.09 -20.40 -17.31
CA SER A 138 7.00 -21.04 -18.64
C SER A 138 6.68 -20.01 -19.74
N ASP A 139 6.79 -20.39 -21.01
CA ASP A 139 6.55 -19.46 -22.12
C ASP A 139 5.07 -19.07 -22.17
N GLU A 140 4.20 -20.02 -21.83
CA GLU A 140 2.76 -19.82 -21.69
C GLU A 140 2.45 -18.81 -20.58
N GLN A 141 3.11 -18.95 -19.43
CA GLN A 141 2.94 -18.04 -18.29
C GLN A 141 3.44 -16.63 -18.58
N ILE A 142 4.54 -16.48 -19.34
CA ILE A 142 5.04 -15.18 -19.79
C ILE A 142 4.00 -14.49 -20.68
N VAL A 143 3.43 -15.23 -21.65
CA VAL A 143 2.38 -14.70 -22.54
C VAL A 143 1.11 -14.35 -21.78
N GLU A 144 0.71 -15.17 -20.81
CA GLU A 144 -0.44 -14.90 -19.94
C GLU A 144 -0.26 -13.62 -19.13
N LEU A 145 0.88 -13.48 -18.44
CA LEU A 145 1.21 -12.29 -17.67
C LEU A 145 1.27 -11.05 -18.57
N ALA A 146 1.91 -11.13 -19.73
CA ALA A 146 1.99 -10.02 -20.67
C ALA A 146 0.61 -9.53 -21.12
N LYS A 147 -0.32 -10.45 -21.41
CA LYS A 147 -1.71 -10.10 -21.74
C LYS A 147 -2.43 -9.45 -20.57
N LEU A 148 -2.18 -9.92 -19.35
CA LEU A 148 -2.75 -9.32 -18.15
C LEU A 148 -2.25 -7.88 -17.96
N VAL A 149 -0.94 -7.63 -18.09
CA VAL A 149 -0.37 -6.28 -18.01
C VAL A 149 -0.91 -5.38 -19.11
N ALA A 150 -0.98 -5.85 -20.36
CA ALA A 150 -1.54 -5.07 -21.47
C ALA A 150 -3.02 -4.69 -21.23
N ARG A 151 -3.80 -5.55 -20.57
CA ARG A 151 -5.18 -5.24 -20.16
C ARG A 151 -5.22 -4.15 -19.09
N ILE A 152 -4.29 -4.16 -18.13
CA ILE A 152 -4.16 -3.11 -17.11
C ILE A 152 -3.80 -1.76 -17.76
N GLU A 153 -2.83 -1.75 -18.66
CA GLU A 153 -2.45 -0.54 -19.41
C GLU A 153 -3.61 0.00 -20.26
N THR A 154 -4.37 -0.90 -20.92
CA THR A 154 -5.56 -0.52 -21.68
C THR A 154 -6.63 0.11 -20.79
N HIS A 155 -6.83 -0.43 -19.57
CA HIS A 155 -7.79 0.11 -18.60
C HIS A 155 -7.40 1.51 -18.12
N TYR A 156 -6.11 1.73 -17.86
CA TYR A 156 -5.61 3.01 -17.34
C TYR A 156 -5.31 4.06 -18.42
N GLY A 157 -5.02 3.64 -19.65
CA GLY A 157 -4.65 4.51 -20.76
C GLY A 157 -3.20 5.01 -20.71
N PHE A 158 -2.33 4.39 -19.91
CA PHE A 158 -0.92 4.74 -19.80
C PHE A 158 -0.07 3.51 -19.40
N PRO A 159 1.25 3.53 -19.65
CA PRO A 159 2.15 2.46 -19.22
C PRO A 159 2.21 2.34 -17.70
N VAL A 160 2.24 1.10 -17.19
CA VAL A 160 2.26 0.83 -15.76
C VAL A 160 3.45 -0.03 -15.35
N ASP A 161 3.94 0.22 -14.14
CA ASP A 161 4.76 -0.71 -13.39
C ASP A 161 3.84 -1.52 -12.46
N VAL A 162 4.06 -2.84 -12.41
CA VAL A 162 3.16 -3.82 -11.82
C VAL A 162 3.92 -4.83 -10.99
N GLU A 163 3.50 -4.98 -9.74
CA GLU A 163 3.93 -6.07 -8.87
C GLU A 163 2.91 -7.20 -8.95
N TRP A 164 3.38 -8.43 -9.07
CA TRP A 164 2.54 -9.61 -9.24
C TRP A 164 3.02 -10.80 -8.40
N ALA A 165 2.09 -11.70 -8.12
CA ALA A 165 2.34 -13.00 -7.52
C ALA A 165 1.69 -14.09 -8.36
N LEU A 166 2.25 -15.30 -8.32
CA LEU A 166 1.70 -16.48 -8.99
C LEU A 166 1.41 -17.54 -7.92
N GLU A 167 0.15 -17.92 -7.77
CA GLU A 167 -0.28 -18.95 -6.84
C GLU A 167 -1.22 -19.93 -7.54
N ASN A 168 -0.94 -21.24 -7.44
CA ASN A 168 -1.75 -22.30 -8.03
C ASN A 168 -2.07 -22.09 -9.53
N GLY A 169 -1.12 -21.50 -10.28
CA GLY A 169 -1.27 -21.21 -11.71
C GLY A 169 -2.08 -19.96 -12.03
N VAL A 170 -2.47 -19.16 -11.04
CA VAL A 170 -3.20 -17.90 -11.21
C VAL A 170 -2.31 -16.72 -10.87
N PHE A 171 -2.20 -15.76 -11.80
CA PHE A 171 -1.55 -14.48 -11.54
C PHE A 171 -2.46 -13.55 -10.75
N TYR A 172 -1.88 -12.90 -9.74
CA TYR A 172 -2.51 -11.86 -8.95
C TYR A 172 -1.68 -10.58 -9.01
N ILE A 173 -2.34 -9.45 -9.19
CA ILE A 173 -1.71 -8.13 -9.15
C ILE A 173 -1.74 -7.62 -7.72
N THR A 174 -0.56 -7.32 -7.18
CA THR A 174 -0.37 -6.87 -5.80
C THR A 174 -0.09 -5.37 -5.70
N GLN A 175 0.27 -4.73 -6.82
CA GLN A 175 0.41 -3.28 -6.98
C GLN A 175 0.38 -2.90 -8.47
N SER A 176 -0.11 -1.69 -8.78
CA SER A 176 0.06 -1.06 -10.10
C SER A 176 0.24 0.44 -9.94
N ARG A 177 1.26 1.01 -10.61
CA ARG A 177 1.59 2.44 -10.60
C ARG A 177 1.91 2.96 -12.01
N PRO A 178 1.61 4.23 -12.34
CA PRO A 178 2.00 4.82 -13.62
C PRO A 178 3.51 4.93 -13.74
N ILE A 179 4.05 4.67 -14.93
CA ILE A 179 5.46 4.97 -15.22
C ILE A 179 5.57 6.47 -15.57
N THR A 180 6.21 7.24 -14.70
CA THR A 180 6.33 8.72 -14.84
C THR A 180 7.60 9.18 -15.52
N THR A 181 8.56 8.29 -15.75
CA THR A 181 9.85 8.61 -16.40
C THR A 181 9.77 8.72 -17.93
N LEU A 182 8.65 8.29 -18.52
CA LEU A 182 8.41 8.29 -19.96
C LEU A 182 7.82 9.63 -20.44
N SER A 183 8.51 10.74 -20.19
CA SER A 183 8.07 12.09 -20.59
C SER A 183 8.21 12.39 -22.10
N SER A 184 8.11 11.40 -22.98
CA SER A 184 8.19 11.59 -24.43
C SER A 184 7.26 10.66 -25.22
N CYS A 185 5.96 10.72 -24.95
CA CYS A 185 4.89 10.50 -25.91
C CYS A 185 3.56 10.95 -25.26
N GLN A 186 3.31 12.26 -25.28
CA GLN A 186 1.95 12.81 -25.22
C GLN A 186 1.54 13.20 -26.63
#